data_AF-W1XMU0-F1
#
_entry.id   AF-W1XMU0-F1
#
_cell.length_a   1.000
_cell.length_b   1.000
_cell.length_c   1.000
_cell.angle_alpha   90.00
_cell.angle_beta   90.00
_cell.angle_gamma   90.00
#
_symmetry.space_group_name_H-M   'P 1'
#
loop_
_entity.id
_entity.type
_entity.pdbx_description
1 polymer ?
#
loop_
_entity_poly.entity_id
_entity_poly.type
_entity_poly.pdbx_seq_one_letter_code
_entity_poly.pdbx_strand_id
1 'polypeptide(L)'
;NLVVEEVRQIGRLLDIPKYLVDKTPSDGLSGLSDEDKLGFTYAVLDHYIRTGEIEDQATKERIDHLNRINKHKLELMPSFDPNL
;
A
#
# COMPACT_ATOMS: atom_id res chain seq x y z
N ASN A 1 11.34 3.66 -1.79
CA ASN A 1 10.24 2.84 -1.22
C ASN A 1 10.10 1.59 -2.05
N LEU A 2 9.85 0.45 -1.41
CA LEU A 2 9.66 -0.85 -2.07
C LEU A 2 8.16 -1.13 -2.21
N VAL A 3 7.76 -1.74 -3.32
CA VAL A 3 6.41 -2.25 -3.52
C VAL A 3 6.25 -3.65 -2.91
N VAL A 4 5.01 -4.12 -2.74
CA VAL A 4 4.77 -5.39 -2.02
C VAL A 4 5.42 -6.58 -2.74
N GLU A 5 5.40 -6.58 -4.07
CA GLU A 5 6.06 -7.61 -4.85
C GLU A 5 7.58 -7.61 -4.66
N GLU A 6 8.23 -6.45 -4.55
CA GLU A 6 9.67 -6.37 -4.27
C GLU A 6 10.00 -6.91 -2.88
N VAL A 7 9.15 -6.62 -1.88
CA VAL A 7 9.31 -7.17 -0.53
C VAL A 7 9.17 -8.70 -0.54
N ARG A 8 8.22 -9.25 -1.30
CA ARG A 8 8.07 -10.71 -1.47
C ARG A 8 9.27 -11.33 -2.16
N GLN A 9 9.81 -10.69 -3.20
CA GLN A 9 11.00 -11.15 -3.90
C GLN A 9 12.22 -11.22 -2.96
N ILE A 10 12.41 -10.18 -2.14
CA ILE A 10 13.48 -10.18 -1.12
C ILE A 10 13.26 -11.32 -0.12
N GLY A 11 12.03 -11.53 0.36
CA GLY A 11 11.72 -12.63 1.29
C GLY A 11 12.04 -14.01 0.71
N ARG A 12 11.76 -14.23 -0.58
CA ARG A 12 12.11 -15.47 -1.31
C ARG A 12 13.62 -15.63 -1.48
N LEU A 13 14.37 -14.54 -1.67
CA LEU A 13 15.84 -14.57 -1.79
C LEU A 13 16.54 -14.85 -0.46
N LEU A 14 15.94 -14.42 0.65
CA LEU A 14 16.49 -14.61 2.00
C LEU A 14 16.09 -15.95 2.65
N ASP A 15 15.51 -16.87 1.89
CA ASP A 15 15.06 -18.19 2.33
C ASP A 15 14.07 -18.14 3.52
N ILE A 16 13.26 -17.07 3.58
CA ILE A 16 12.17 -16.97 4.55
C ILE A 16 11.12 -18.04 4.19
N PRO A 17 10.55 -18.76 5.18
CA PRO A 17 9.53 -19.75 4.91
C PRO A 17 8.39 -19.22 4.03
N LYS A 18 8.07 -19.93 2.94
CA LYS A 18 7.08 -19.51 1.95
C LYS A 18 5.72 -19.14 2.56
N TYR A 19 5.30 -19.85 3.60
CA TYR A 19 4.03 -19.58 4.29
C TYR A 19 4.00 -18.21 4.99
N LEU A 20 5.15 -17.57 5.23
CA LEU A 20 5.25 -16.21 5.76
C LEU A 20 5.29 -15.15 4.64
N VAL A 21 5.90 -15.49 3.50
CA VAL A 21 6.10 -14.57 2.37
C VAL A 21 4.87 -14.50 1.46
N ASP A 22 4.28 -15.66 1.15
CA ASP A 22 3.18 -15.79 0.19
C ASP A 22 1.80 -15.76 0.86
N LYS A 23 1.73 -15.46 2.17
CA LYS A 23 0.43 -15.29 2.86
C LYS A 23 -0.32 -14.06 2.34
N THR A 24 -1.64 -14.13 2.37
CA THR A 24 -2.49 -12.96 2.13
C THR A 24 -2.20 -11.89 3.20
N PRO A 25 -1.85 -10.66 2.80
CA PRO A 25 -1.69 -9.57 3.74
C PRO A 25 -3.02 -9.28 4.46
N SER A 26 -2.95 -9.15 5.78
CA SER A 26 -4.10 -8.82 6.61
C SER A 26 -3.63 -7.98 7.79
N ASP A 27 -4.49 -7.06 8.24
CA ASP A 27 -4.23 -6.22 9.41
C ASP A 27 -4.20 -6.99 10.76
N GLY A 28 -4.68 -8.24 10.77
CA GLY A 28 -4.74 -9.09 11.97
C GLY A 28 -5.73 -8.63 13.03
N LEU A 29 -6.52 -7.59 12.77
CA LEU A 29 -7.46 -6.97 13.73
C LEU A 29 -8.91 -7.11 13.30
N SER A 30 -9.17 -7.08 11.99
CA SER A 30 -10.52 -7.04 11.43
C SER A 30 -11.04 -8.36 10.89
N GLY A 31 -10.16 -9.36 10.75
CA GLY A 31 -10.47 -10.62 10.08
C GLY A 31 -10.65 -10.50 8.56
N LEU A 32 -10.46 -9.31 7.98
CA LEU A 32 -10.50 -9.06 6.54
C LEU A 32 -9.08 -8.95 5.99
N SER A 33 -8.90 -9.29 4.71
CA SER A 33 -7.62 -8.99 4.04
C SER A 33 -7.48 -7.49 3.81
N ASP A 34 -6.24 -7.03 3.67
CA ASP A 34 -6.00 -5.61 3.38
C ASP A 34 -6.59 -5.22 2.02
N GLU A 35 -6.56 -6.12 1.04
CA GLU A 35 -7.14 -5.90 -0.29
C GLU A 35 -8.67 -5.72 -0.24
N ASP A 36 -9.36 -6.47 0.62
CA ASP A 36 -10.82 -6.33 0.84
C ASP A 36 -11.18 -4.96 1.42
N LYS A 37 -10.34 -4.44 2.32
CA LYS A 37 -10.57 -3.12 2.94
C LYS A 37 -10.26 -1.96 2.00
N LEU A 38 -9.17 -2.08 1.27
CA LEU A 38 -8.71 -1.07 0.34
C LEU A 38 -9.66 -0.98 -0.86
N GLY A 39 -10.20 -2.14 -1.28
CA GLY A 39 -11.06 -2.28 -2.45
C GLY A 39 -10.26 -2.42 -3.75
N PHE A 40 -8.98 -2.78 -3.65
CA PHE A 40 -8.08 -3.05 -4.78
C PHE A 40 -6.94 -3.96 -4.35
N THR A 41 -6.34 -4.65 -5.32
CA THR A 41 -5.24 -5.59 -5.06
C THR A 41 -3.89 -4.89 -5.03
N TYR A 42 -2.93 -5.49 -4.33
CA TYR A 42 -1.55 -5.04 -4.33
C TYR A 42 -0.91 -5.12 -5.71
N ALA A 43 -1.32 -6.06 -6.55
CA ALA A 43 -0.83 -6.14 -7.92
C ALA A 43 -1.19 -4.90 -8.75
N VAL A 44 -2.42 -4.39 -8.60
CA VAL A 44 -2.87 -3.16 -9.28
C VAL A 44 -2.12 -1.95 -8.73
N LEU A 45 -1.97 -1.86 -7.41
CA LEU A 45 -1.23 -0.77 -6.77
C LEU A 45 0.25 -0.76 -7.18
N ASP A 46 0.90 -1.93 -7.16
CA ASP A 46 2.31 -2.08 -7.52
C ASP A 46 2.56 -1.72 -9.00
N HIS A 47 1.65 -2.09 -9.90
CA HIS A 47 1.70 -1.67 -11.29
C HIS A 47 1.55 -0.15 -11.40
N TYR A 48 0.52 0.43 -10.81
CA TYR A 48 0.26 1.86 -10.86
C TYR A 48 1.41 2.72 -10.29
N ILE A 49 2.03 2.30 -9.18
CA ILE A 49 3.19 3.00 -8.59
C ILE A 49 4.40 2.97 -9.55
N ARG A 50 4.58 1.88 -10.30
CA ARG A 50 5.76 1.67 -11.16
C ARG A 50 5.61 2.27 -12.56
N THR A 51 4.45 2.13 -13.17
CA THR A 51 4.19 2.53 -14.56
C THR A 51 3.41 3.83 -14.66
N GLY A 52 2.65 4.20 -13.63
CA GLY A 52 1.66 5.28 -13.69
C GLY A 52 0.39 4.91 -14.45
N GLU A 53 0.30 3.67 -14.95
CA GLU A 53 -0.81 3.18 -15.76
C GLU A 53 -1.81 2.42 -14.88
N ILE A 54 -3.10 2.58 -15.17
CA ILE A 54 -4.16 1.84 -14.51
C ILE A 54 -5.39 1.80 -15.42
N GLU A 55 -5.96 0.60 -15.58
CA GLU A 55 -7.09 0.38 -16.49
C GLU A 55 -8.41 0.82 -15.88
N ASP A 56 -8.60 0.60 -14.58
CA ASP A 56 -9.81 0.99 -13.87
C ASP A 56 -9.68 2.37 -13.24
N GLN A 57 -10.40 3.33 -13.83
CA GLN A 57 -10.46 4.70 -13.35
C GLN A 57 -11.07 4.82 -11.96
N ALA A 58 -12.03 3.95 -11.58
CA ALA A 58 -12.61 3.97 -10.24
C ALA A 58 -11.58 3.56 -9.18
N THR A 59 -10.79 2.52 -9.46
CA THR A 59 -9.65 2.13 -8.62
C THR A 59 -8.61 3.23 -8.55
N LYS A 60 -8.30 3.93 -9.66
CA LYS A 60 -7.38 5.07 -9.65
C LYS A 60 -7.84 6.17 -8.69
N GLU A 61 -9.10 6.59 -8.83
CA GLU A 61 -9.68 7.63 -7.97
C GLU A 61 -9.69 7.22 -6.50
N ARG A 62 -9.96 5.93 -6.22
CA ARG A 62 -9.88 5.35 -4.89
C ARG A 62 -8.46 5.44 -4.32
N ILE A 63 -7.45 5.02 -5.07
CA ILE A 63 -6.03 5.07 -4.67
C ILE A 63 -5.61 6.51 -4.42
N ASP A 64 -5.88 7.42 -5.37
CA ASP A 64 -5.50 8.84 -5.27
C ASP A 64 -6.19 9.52 -4.07
N HIS A 65 -7.47 9.19 -3.82
CA HIS A 65 -8.21 9.67 -2.66
C HIS A 65 -7.57 9.19 -1.34
N LEU A 66 -7.31 7.88 -1.22
CA LEU A 66 -6.69 7.30 -0.02
C LEU A 66 -5.30 7.89 0.23
N ASN A 67 -4.50 8.06 -0.82
CA ASN A 67 -3.18 8.69 -0.73
C ASN A 67 -3.28 10.14 -0.21
N ARG A 68 -4.23 10.93 -0.75
CA ARG A 68 -4.46 12.31 -0.33
C ARG A 68 -4.87 12.41 1.14
N ILE A 69 -5.80 11.58 1.60
CA ILE A 69 -6.24 11.62 3.01
C ILE A 69 -5.19 11.05 3.95
N ASN A 70 -4.31 10.15 3.49
CA ASN A 70 -3.24 9.55 4.29
C ASN A 70 -2.04 10.49 4.53
N LYS A 71 -1.99 11.64 3.84
CA LYS A 71 -0.89 12.60 3.91
C LYS A 71 -0.55 13.05 5.34
N HIS A 72 -1.55 13.19 6.20
CA HIS A 72 -1.37 13.53 7.63
C HIS A 72 -0.59 12.49 8.45
N LYS A 73 -0.46 11.24 7.96
CA LYS A 73 0.35 10.20 8.63
C LYS A 73 1.81 10.24 8.19
N LEU A 74 2.10 10.89 7.06
CA LEU A 74 3.43 11.01 6.48
C LEU A 74 4.10 12.34 6.86
N GLU A 75 3.30 13.39 7.02
CA GLU A 75 3.78 14.70 7.43
C GLU A 75 3.75 14.84 8.96
N LEU A 76 4.59 15.75 9.47
CA LEU A 76 4.53 16.14 10.87
C LEU A 76 3.14 16.71 11.17
N MET A 77 2.67 16.49 12.40
CA MET A 77 1.40 17.08 12.84
C MET A 77 1.43 18.58 12.59
N PRO A 78 0.43 19.14 11.89
CA PRO A 78 0.40 20.56 11.62
C PRO A 78 0.33 21.31 12.95
N SER A 79 1.36 22.11 13.20
CA SER A 79 1.47 22.98 14.35
C SER A 79 1.48 24.42 13.90
N PHE A 80 0.95 25.30 14.74
CA PHE A 80 1.10 26.74 14.53
C PHE A 80 2.59 27.12 14.59
N ASP A 81 3.08 27.76 13.53
CA ASP A 81 4.41 28.36 13.53
C ASP A 81 4.27 29.88 13.69
N PRO A 82 4.72 30.45 14.82
CA PRO A 82 4.62 31.89 15.07
C PRO A 82 5.55 32.74 14.18
N ASN A 83 6.44 32.13 13.39
CA ASN A 83 7.41 32.84 12.55
C ASN A 83 7.18 32.70 11.04
N LEU A 84 6.08 32.05 10.62
CA LEU A 84 5.66 31.90 9.22
C LEU A 84 4.75 33.05 8.77
#